data_AF-A0ABD1Y1K4-F1
#
_entry.id   AF-A0ABD1Y1K4-F1
#
_cell.length_a   1.000
_cell.length_b   1.000
_cell.length_c   1.000
_cell.angle_alpha   90.00
_cell.angle_beta   90.00
_cell.angle_gamma   90.00
#
_symmetry.space_group_name_H-M   'P 1'
#
loop_
_entity.id
_entity.type
_entity.pdbx_description
1 polymer ?
#
loop_
_entity_poly.entity_id
_entity_poly.type
_entity_poly.pdbx_seq_one_letter_code
_entity_poly.pdbx_strand_id
1 'polypeptide(L)'
;MVAYASKNAFTHVPARVREERQDRKLLDQLERRGLVKVEQPYVCSMCGRKCKTNYALKKHFKQLHERERQKRVSYLKTLKGKKREKFVEKVTDREMRYVEAARTVIVPKVGYGLATDLKRAGVQVRTVESKPQAADEALIKHMSLYINRGLECLILVSDDSDFLEILRYARSRRLFTVVVGDTYTLRNAADSSFLWEDVASGRAQLRARDGLQRWLAEDSLRAELQEQYLERYDEEEVFFPEYEGGYLDEDEDPNLYYEDDENKVDYDYEPV
;
A
#
# COMPACT_ATOMS: atom_id res chain seq x y z
N MET A 1 6.56 0.20 -4.44
CA MET A 1 5.49 0.10 -3.42
C MET A 1 4.50 1.25 -3.62
N VAL A 2 3.20 0.93 -3.63
CA VAL A 2 2.12 1.92 -3.84
C VAL A 2 1.08 1.73 -2.74
N ALA A 3 0.56 2.83 -2.20
CA ALA A 3 -0.51 2.82 -1.20
C ALA A 3 -1.70 3.63 -1.71
N TYR A 4 -2.88 3.04 -1.66
CA TYR A 4 -4.15 3.69 -1.99
C TYR A 4 -4.92 3.94 -0.70
N ALA A 5 -5.44 5.15 -0.52
CA ALA A 5 -6.39 5.39 0.55
C ALA A 5 -7.32 6.56 0.23
N SER A 6 -8.48 6.60 0.88
CA SER A 6 -9.38 7.74 0.82
C SER A 6 -8.81 8.94 1.56
N LYS A 7 -9.34 10.14 1.28
CA LYS A 7 -8.96 11.36 2.01
C LYS A 7 -9.16 11.20 3.52
N ASN A 8 -10.21 10.47 3.93
CA ASN A 8 -10.55 10.24 5.33
C ASN A 8 -9.46 9.44 6.05
N ALA A 9 -8.93 8.40 5.41
CA ALA A 9 -7.85 7.58 5.95
C ALA A 9 -6.59 8.41 6.25
N PHE A 10 -6.21 9.35 5.36
CA PHE A 10 -5.05 10.22 5.59
C PHE A 10 -5.28 11.31 6.64
N THR A 11 -6.54 11.64 6.93
CA THR A 11 -6.90 12.57 8.00
C THR A 11 -7.11 11.90 9.35
N HIS A 12 -7.16 10.56 9.38
CA HIS A 12 -7.37 9.81 10.62
C HIS A 12 -6.25 10.11 11.63
N VAL A 13 -6.65 10.20 12.90
CA VAL A 13 -5.76 10.44 14.03
C VAL A 13 -5.93 9.26 14.99
N PRO A 14 -4.88 8.45 15.23
CA PRO A 14 -4.95 7.30 16.14
C PRO A 14 -5.49 7.67 17.53
N ALA A 15 -6.17 6.73 18.20
CA ALA A 15 -6.83 6.95 19.50
C ALA A 15 -5.86 7.52 20.56
N ARG A 16 -4.69 6.87 20.73
CA ARG A 16 -3.62 7.36 21.60
C ARG A 16 -3.25 8.82 21.34
N VAL A 17 -3.12 9.22 20.07
CA VAL A 17 -2.78 10.60 19.70
C VAL A 17 -3.93 11.56 20.02
N ARG A 18 -5.20 11.10 19.93
CA ARG A 18 -6.37 11.89 20.33
C ARG A 18 -6.39 12.11 21.85
N GLU A 19 -6.11 11.08 22.63
CA GLU A 19 -6.01 11.14 24.09
C GLU A 19 -4.89 12.07 24.54
N GLU A 20 -3.67 11.89 24.01
CA GLU A 20 -2.53 12.79 24.28
C GLU A 20 -2.87 14.27 23.98
N ARG A 21 -3.64 14.52 22.90
CA ARG A 21 -4.12 15.88 22.57
C ARG A 21 -5.16 16.40 23.55
N GLN A 22 -6.04 15.54 24.06
CA GLN A 22 -7.05 15.90 25.07
C GLN A 22 -6.38 16.23 26.40
N ASP A 23 -5.45 15.37 26.86
CA ASP A 23 -4.67 15.58 28.08
C ASP A 23 -3.87 16.89 28.01
N ARG A 24 -3.20 17.12 26.88
CA ARG A 24 -2.47 18.37 26.66
C ARG A 24 -3.39 19.59 26.66
N LYS A 25 -4.61 19.47 26.10
CA LYS A 25 -5.60 20.56 26.11
C LYS A 25 -6.12 20.83 27.53
N LEU A 26 -6.28 19.81 28.35
CA LEU A 26 -6.67 19.93 29.75
C LEU A 26 -5.55 20.62 30.54
N LEU A 27 -4.31 20.17 30.39
CA LEU A 27 -3.13 20.79 31.02
C LEU A 27 -3.00 22.28 30.64
N ASP A 28 -3.14 22.61 29.36
CA ASP A 28 -3.11 24.00 28.88
C ASP A 28 -4.20 24.88 29.53
N GLN A 29 -5.35 24.30 29.91
CA GLN A 29 -6.42 25.03 30.60
C GLN A 29 -6.09 25.21 32.09
N LEU A 30 -5.55 24.18 32.74
CA LEU A 30 -5.13 24.24 34.14
C LEU A 30 -3.99 25.24 34.34
N GLU A 31 -2.99 25.24 33.44
CA GLU A 31 -1.90 26.24 33.43
C GLU A 31 -2.45 27.67 33.28
N ARG A 32 -3.43 27.88 32.39
CA ARG A 32 -4.04 29.20 32.19
C ARG A 32 -4.81 29.69 33.40
N ARG A 33 -5.46 28.77 34.12
CA ARG A 33 -6.18 29.08 35.37
C ARG A 33 -5.23 29.24 36.56
N GLY A 34 -3.93 28.94 36.39
CA GLY A 34 -2.94 29.00 37.46
C GLY A 34 -3.04 27.86 38.48
N LEU A 35 -3.85 26.84 38.18
CA LEU A 35 -4.02 25.66 39.03
C LEU A 35 -2.83 24.70 38.97
N VAL A 36 -2.09 24.76 37.85
CA VAL A 36 -0.84 24.00 37.65
C VAL A 36 0.27 25.01 37.36
N LYS A 37 1.34 24.94 38.14
CA LYS A 37 2.56 25.75 37.93
C LYS A 37 3.55 24.98 37.09
N VAL A 38 4.13 25.66 36.11
CA VAL A 38 5.19 25.11 35.27
C VAL A 38 6.52 25.50 35.91
N GLU A 39 7.33 24.51 36.29
CA GLU A 39 8.62 24.73 36.96
C GLU A 39 9.62 25.48 36.05
N GLN A 40 9.60 25.17 34.75
CA GLN A 40 10.43 25.83 33.75
C GLN A 40 9.58 26.54 32.70
N PRO A 41 9.89 27.80 32.35
CA PRO A 41 9.14 28.52 31.34
C PRO A 41 9.31 27.87 29.96
N TYR A 42 8.25 27.85 29.18
CA TYR A 42 8.26 27.39 27.80
C TYR A 42 9.11 28.34 26.94
N VAL A 43 10.09 27.82 26.20
CA VAL A 43 10.98 28.63 25.35
C VAL A 43 10.61 28.48 23.88
N CYS A 44 10.49 29.60 23.16
CA CYS A 44 10.32 29.57 21.72
C CYS A 44 11.63 29.22 21.01
N SER A 45 11.67 28.11 20.26
CA SER A 45 12.87 27.71 19.51
C SER A 45 13.23 28.62 18.33
N MET A 46 12.31 29.50 17.87
CA MET A 46 12.59 30.46 16.79
C MET A 46 13.27 31.74 17.26
N CYS A 47 12.96 32.23 18.47
CA CYS A 47 13.44 33.53 18.96
C CYS A 47 13.95 33.53 20.42
N GLY A 48 13.93 32.38 21.10
CA GLY A 48 14.38 32.24 22.49
C GLY A 48 13.44 32.84 23.55
N ARG A 49 12.28 33.37 23.16
CA ARG A 49 11.36 34.02 24.11
C ARG A 49 10.81 33.03 25.12
N LYS A 50 10.97 33.35 26.41
CA LYS A 50 10.39 32.61 27.54
C LYS A 50 8.91 32.97 27.73
N CYS A 51 8.06 31.97 27.85
CA CYS A 51 6.61 32.04 28.00
C CYS A 51 6.17 31.30 29.27
N LYS A 52 5.31 31.93 30.08
CA LYS A 52 4.88 31.37 31.38
C LYS A 52 3.95 30.16 31.25
N THR A 53 3.21 30.05 30.14
CA THR A 53 2.27 28.95 29.88
C THR A 53 2.43 28.46 28.44
N ASN A 54 2.02 27.21 28.18
CA ASN A 54 2.06 26.64 26.84
C ASN A 54 1.18 27.43 25.87
N TYR A 55 0.04 27.92 26.36
CA TYR A 55 -0.83 28.79 25.58
C TYR A 55 -0.16 30.09 25.15
N ALA A 56 0.59 30.73 26.06
CA ALA A 56 1.32 31.95 25.72
C ALA A 56 2.36 31.68 24.62
N LEU A 57 3.06 30.54 24.68
CA LEU A 57 3.98 30.11 23.63
C LEU A 57 3.25 29.89 22.29
N LYS A 58 2.15 29.14 22.30
CA LYS A 58 1.32 28.91 21.10
C LYS A 58 0.82 30.21 20.49
N LYS A 59 0.31 31.13 21.31
CA LYS A 59 -0.17 32.45 20.88
C LYS A 59 0.96 33.27 20.27
N HIS A 60 2.11 33.33 20.96
CA HIS A 60 3.31 34.01 20.49
C HIS A 60 3.77 33.49 19.11
N PHE A 61 3.87 32.17 18.97
CA PHE A 61 4.32 31.54 17.74
C PHE A 61 3.39 31.83 16.55
N LYS A 62 2.06 31.75 16.76
CA LYS A 62 1.07 32.09 15.73
C LYS A 62 1.06 33.57 15.36
N GLN A 63 1.20 34.47 16.34
CA GLN A 63 1.10 35.90 16.07
C GLN A 63 2.35 36.47 15.38
N LEU A 64 3.53 35.93 15.67
CA LEU A 64 4.79 36.42 15.12
C LEU A 64 5.32 35.51 14.01
N HIS A 65 5.69 34.27 14.33
CA HIS A 65 6.42 33.42 13.39
C HIS A 65 5.55 32.90 12.25
N GLU A 66 4.29 32.50 12.52
CA GLU A 66 3.36 32.09 11.47
C GLU A 66 3.03 33.27 10.53
N ARG A 67 2.80 34.47 11.08
CA ARG A 67 2.55 35.69 10.29
C ARG A 67 3.75 36.09 9.43
N GLU A 68 4.96 36.05 9.98
CA GLU A 68 6.18 36.32 9.22
C GLU A 68 6.40 35.31 8.10
N ARG A 69 6.17 34.02 8.38
CA ARG A 69 6.26 32.97 7.36
C ARG A 69 5.24 33.20 6.24
N GLN A 70 3.99 33.50 6.59
CA GLN A 70 2.94 33.78 5.61
C GLN A 70 3.34 34.94 4.68
N LYS A 71 3.93 36.02 5.22
CA LYS A 71 4.47 37.11 4.39
C LYS A 71 5.54 36.63 3.40
N ARG A 72 6.48 35.80 3.86
CA ARG A 72 7.54 35.22 2.99
C ARG A 72 6.96 34.32 1.91
N VAL A 73 6.01 33.46 2.26
CA VAL A 73 5.34 32.54 1.32
C VAL A 73 4.53 33.33 0.29
N SER A 74 3.79 34.35 0.70
CA SER A 74 3.05 35.22 -0.22
C SER A 74 3.98 35.97 -1.18
N TYR A 75 5.12 36.47 -0.69
CA TYR A 75 6.13 37.09 -1.53
C TYR A 75 6.78 36.08 -2.50
N LEU A 76 7.09 34.86 -2.04
CA LEU A 76 7.63 33.80 -2.90
C LEU A 76 6.70 33.49 -4.10
N LYS A 77 5.38 33.58 -3.90
CA LYS A 77 4.39 33.36 -4.98
C LYS A 77 4.42 34.44 -6.06
N THR A 78 4.87 35.65 -5.75
CA THR A 78 4.95 36.74 -6.75
C THR A 78 6.23 36.67 -7.59
N LEU A 79 7.28 36.02 -7.07
CA LEU A 79 8.55 35.87 -7.76
C LEU A 79 8.51 34.75 -8.83
N LYS A 80 9.22 34.98 -9.95
CA LYS A 80 9.38 34.01 -11.05
C LYS A 80 10.85 33.90 -11.47
N GLY A 81 11.21 32.76 -12.07
CA GLY A 81 12.54 32.48 -12.62
C GLY A 81 13.68 32.61 -11.60
N LYS A 82 14.85 33.08 -12.05
CA LYS A 82 16.08 33.19 -11.24
C LYS A 82 15.92 34.00 -9.94
N LYS A 83 15.01 34.99 -9.90
CA LYS A 83 14.72 35.77 -8.68
C LYS A 83 14.06 34.90 -7.61
N ARG A 84 13.21 33.95 -8.02
CA ARG A 84 12.56 32.99 -7.12
C ARG A 84 13.58 32.01 -6.54
N GLU A 85 14.45 31.45 -7.37
CA GLU A 85 15.50 30.51 -6.94
C GLU A 85 16.39 31.12 -5.86
N LYS A 86 16.95 32.31 -6.13
CA LYS A 86 17.78 33.04 -5.15
C LYS A 86 17.03 33.35 -3.84
N PHE A 87 15.74 33.66 -3.92
CA PHE A 87 14.94 33.91 -2.72
C PHE A 87 14.66 32.63 -1.93
N VAL A 88 14.38 31.51 -2.60
CA VAL A 88 14.21 30.21 -1.95
C VAL A 88 15.48 29.83 -1.20
N GLU A 89 16.63 29.89 -1.87
CA GLU A 89 17.95 29.58 -1.29
C GLU A 89 18.23 30.41 -0.03
N LYS A 90 17.88 31.70 -0.03
CA LYS A 90 18.05 32.57 1.14
C LYS A 90 17.10 32.23 2.31
N VAL A 91 15.95 31.62 2.04
CA VAL A 91 14.88 31.40 3.03
C VAL A 91 14.85 29.95 3.53
N THR A 92 15.51 29.00 2.86
CA THR A 92 15.53 27.57 3.22
C THR A 92 15.87 27.33 4.69
N ASP A 93 16.98 27.86 5.20
CA ASP A 93 17.42 27.64 6.58
C ASP A 93 16.39 28.14 7.61
N ARG A 94 15.82 29.33 7.36
CA ARG A 94 14.81 29.90 8.24
C ARG A 94 13.49 29.14 8.16
N GLU A 95 13.17 28.58 7.00
CA GLU A 95 12.01 27.71 6.82
C GLU A 95 12.20 26.37 7.53
N MET A 96 13.38 25.75 7.46
CA MET A 96 13.71 24.52 8.20
C MET A 96 13.55 24.72 9.70
N ARG A 97 14.15 25.79 10.27
CA ARG A 97 13.98 26.13 11.68
C ARG A 97 12.52 26.34 12.06
N TYR A 98 11.74 27.00 11.19
CA TYR A 98 10.30 27.17 11.42
C TYR A 98 9.57 25.84 11.45
N VAL A 99 9.85 24.93 10.51
CA VAL A 99 9.19 23.62 10.43
C VAL A 99 9.49 22.80 11.69
N GLU A 100 10.74 22.77 12.14
CA GLU A 100 11.13 22.10 13.38
C GLU A 100 10.44 22.69 14.61
N ALA A 101 10.42 24.03 14.71
CA ALA A 101 9.73 24.72 15.80
C ALA A 101 8.21 24.55 15.77
N ALA A 102 7.61 24.54 14.59
CA ALA A 102 6.18 24.36 14.41
C ALA A 102 5.74 22.96 14.83
N ARG A 103 6.55 21.92 14.62
CA ARG A 103 6.24 20.55 15.06
C ARG A 103 6.01 20.46 16.56
N THR A 104 6.78 21.19 17.36
CA THR A 104 6.70 21.13 18.82
C THR A 104 5.62 22.06 19.38
N VAL A 105 5.35 23.19 18.73
CA VAL A 105 4.43 24.23 19.23
C VAL A 105 3.04 24.13 18.62
N ILE A 106 2.96 24.00 17.30
CA ILE A 106 1.71 23.86 16.56
C ILE A 106 1.51 22.37 16.31
N VAL A 107 0.88 21.67 17.25
CA VAL A 107 0.32 20.36 16.95
C VAL A 107 -0.70 20.55 15.83
N PRO A 108 -0.50 19.98 14.63
CA PRO A 108 -1.45 20.14 13.54
C PRO A 108 -2.79 19.53 13.97
N LYS A 109 -3.87 20.31 13.84
CA LYS A 109 -5.23 19.82 14.11
C LYS A 109 -5.63 18.71 13.12
N VAL A 110 -4.98 18.63 11.97
CA VAL A 110 -5.38 17.82 10.81
C VAL A 110 -4.39 16.67 10.61
N GLY A 111 -4.87 15.43 10.73
CA GLY A 111 -4.14 14.19 10.44
C GLY A 111 -2.91 13.92 11.31
N TYR A 112 -2.46 12.66 11.32
CA TYR A 112 -1.15 12.26 11.85
C TYR A 112 0.00 12.51 10.85
N GLY A 113 -0.32 13.00 9.64
CA GLY A 113 0.69 13.20 8.59
C GLY A 113 1.07 11.92 7.82
N LEU A 114 0.26 10.86 7.96
CA LEU A 114 0.51 9.52 7.39
C LEU A 114 0.94 9.55 5.92
N ALA A 115 0.24 10.29 5.07
CA ALA A 115 0.58 10.41 3.65
C ALA A 115 2.01 10.96 3.42
N THR A 116 2.45 11.90 4.27
CA THR A 116 3.80 12.48 4.16
C THR A 116 4.88 11.56 4.72
N ASP A 117 4.56 10.75 5.72
CA ASP A 117 5.48 9.76 6.27
C ASP A 117 5.68 8.61 5.27
N LEU A 118 4.60 8.13 4.65
CA LEU A 118 4.65 7.13 3.58
C LEU A 118 5.48 7.60 2.38
N LYS A 119 5.26 8.85 1.92
CA LYS A 119 6.07 9.43 0.83
C LYS A 119 7.55 9.53 1.20
N ARG A 120 7.87 9.88 2.45
CA ARG A 120 9.25 9.94 2.95
C ARG A 120 9.89 8.55 3.02
N ALA A 121 9.10 7.51 3.29
CA ALA A 121 9.53 6.11 3.21
C ALA A 121 9.64 5.56 1.77
N GLY A 122 9.45 6.39 0.74
CA GLY A 122 9.53 5.99 -0.66
C GLY A 122 8.27 5.32 -1.21
N VAL A 123 7.15 5.35 -0.49
CA VAL A 123 5.87 4.79 -0.95
C VAL A 123 5.14 5.80 -1.82
N GLN A 124 4.70 5.38 -3.02
CA GLN A 124 3.84 6.21 -3.86
C GLN A 124 2.42 6.23 -3.29
N VAL A 125 2.02 7.35 -2.70
CA VAL A 125 0.68 7.53 -2.12
C VAL A 125 -0.29 8.07 -3.16
N ARG A 126 -1.39 7.33 -3.43
CA ARG A 126 -2.48 7.72 -4.33
C ARG A 126 -3.77 7.90 -3.53
N THR A 127 -4.43 9.04 -3.72
CA THR A 127 -5.72 9.34 -3.08
C THR A 127 -6.86 8.91 -3.99
N VAL A 128 -7.80 8.15 -3.45
CA VAL A 128 -9.06 7.78 -4.11
C VAL A 128 -10.24 8.56 -3.55
N GLU A 129 -11.37 8.52 -4.25
CA GLU A 129 -12.63 9.07 -3.76
C GLU A 129 -13.05 8.41 -2.44
N SER A 130 -13.74 9.15 -1.58
CA SER A 130 -14.26 8.63 -0.31
C SER A 130 -15.55 7.82 -0.50
N LYS A 131 -15.53 6.86 -1.42
CA LYS A 131 -16.59 5.86 -1.61
C LYS A 131 -16.16 4.55 -0.93
N PRO A 132 -17.10 3.75 -0.40
CA PRO A 132 -16.80 2.38 0.03
C PRO A 132 -16.07 1.62 -1.08
N GLN A 133 -15.09 0.79 -0.73
CA GLN A 133 -14.33 -0.09 -1.63
C GLN A 133 -13.53 0.57 -2.77
N ALA A 134 -13.59 1.90 -2.94
CA ALA A 134 -12.86 2.58 -4.02
C ALA A 134 -11.34 2.40 -3.92
N ALA A 135 -10.81 2.23 -2.71
CA ALA A 135 -9.39 1.92 -2.52
C ALA A 135 -9.07 0.49 -2.96
N ASP A 136 -9.95 -0.45 -2.62
CA ASP A 136 -9.77 -1.89 -2.87
C ASP A 136 -9.88 -2.18 -4.36
N GLU A 137 -10.88 -1.63 -5.04
CA GLU A 137 -11.00 -1.71 -6.49
C GLU A 137 -9.78 -1.13 -7.21
N ALA A 138 -9.31 0.05 -6.79
CA ALA A 138 -8.16 0.69 -7.40
C ALA A 138 -6.89 -0.15 -7.18
N LEU A 139 -6.73 -0.75 -6.00
CA LEU A 139 -5.62 -1.62 -5.68
C LEU A 139 -5.69 -2.92 -6.48
N ILE A 140 -6.85 -3.58 -6.59
CA ILE A 140 -7.05 -4.81 -7.38
C ILE A 140 -6.75 -4.56 -8.86
N LYS A 141 -7.27 -3.47 -9.44
CA LYS A 141 -6.98 -3.07 -10.82
C LYS A 141 -5.48 -2.84 -11.03
N HIS A 142 -4.83 -2.19 -10.07
CA HIS A 142 -3.40 -1.93 -10.12
C HIS A 142 -2.57 -3.21 -10.00
N MET A 143 -2.89 -4.11 -9.07
CA MET A 143 -2.20 -5.40 -8.91
C MET A 143 -2.34 -6.25 -10.18
N SER A 144 -3.55 -6.37 -10.73
CA SER A 144 -3.84 -7.13 -11.94
C SER A 144 -2.99 -6.67 -13.14
N LEU A 145 -2.81 -5.36 -13.31
CA LEU A 145 -1.98 -4.79 -14.37
C LEU A 145 -0.52 -5.23 -14.25
N TYR A 146 0.05 -5.21 -13.04
CA TYR A 146 1.45 -5.54 -12.84
C TYR A 146 1.71 -7.05 -12.80
N ILE A 147 0.77 -7.86 -12.28
CA ILE A 147 0.85 -9.32 -12.37
C ILE A 147 0.99 -9.74 -13.84
N ASN A 148 0.19 -9.15 -14.73
CA ASN A 148 0.27 -9.44 -16.17
C ASN A 148 1.52 -8.89 -16.88
N ARG A 149 2.28 -8.01 -16.22
CA ARG A 149 3.55 -7.48 -16.75
C ARG A 149 4.78 -8.27 -16.30
N GLY A 150 4.59 -9.37 -15.57
CA GLY A 150 5.69 -10.22 -15.11
C GLY A 150 6.33 -9.71 -13.83
N LEU A 151 5.53 -9.45 -12.78
CA LEU A 151 6.09 -9.33 -11.43
C LEU A 151 6.62 -10.69 -10.98
N GLU A 152 7.72 -10.70 -10.23
CA GLU A 152 8.25 -11.91 -9.58
C GLU A 152 7.66 -12.11 -8.18
N CYS A 153 7.42 -11.00 -7.46
CA CYS A 153 6.94 -11.01 -6.08
C CYS A 153 5.86 -9.95 -5.85
N LEU A 154 4.79 -10.35 -5.16
CA LEU A 154 3.70 -9.49 -4.72
C LEU A 154 3.64 -9.44 -3.20
N ILE A 155 3.78 -8.23 -2.63
CA ILE A 155 3.64 -7.99 -1.19
C ILE A 155 2.34 -7.21 -0.95
N LEU A 156 1.38 -7.85 -0.29
CA LEU A 156 0.12 -7.25 0.12
C LEU A 156 0.16 -6.91 1.61
N VAL A 157 -0.22 -5.68 1.95
CA VAL A 157 -0.34 -5.22 3.34
C VAL A 157 -1.82 -4.93 3.59
N SER A 158 -2.56 -5.90 4.12
CA SER A 158 -4.01 -5.80 4.34
C SER A 158 -4.52 -6.92 5.25
N ASP A 159 -5.58 -6.62 5.99
CA ASP A 159 -6.38 -7.59 6.74
C ASP A 159 -7.68 -7.97 6.02
N ASP A 160 -7.97 -7.33 4.88
CA ASP A 160 -9.24 -7.50 4.18
C ASP A 160 -9.27 -8.78 3.33
N SER A 161 -10.20 -9.67 3.64
CA SER A 161 -10.40 -10.94 2.93
C SER A 161 -10.79 -10.77 1.46
N ASP A 162 -11.28 -9.60 1.05
CA ASP A 162 -11.70 -9.32 -0.34
C ASP A 162 -10.51 -9.42 -1.33
N PHE A 163 -9.27 -9.40 -0.85
CA PHE A 163 -8.06 -9.61 -1.66
C PHE A 163 -7.70 -11.09 -1.88
N LEU A 164 -8.50 -12.05 -1.41
CA LEU A 164 -8.21 -13.47 -1.57
C LEU A 164 -8.13 -13.90 -3.05
N GLU A 165 -9.03 -13.39 -3.89
CA GLU A 165 -9.10 -13.77 -5.30
C GLU A 165 -7.86 -13.31 -6.07
N ILE A 166 -7.38 -12.10 -5.81
CA ILE A 166 -6.19 -11.57 -6.50
C ILE A 166 -4.90 -12.29 -6.04
N LEU A 167 -4.84 -12.77 -4.79
CA LEU A 167 -3.73 -13.63 -4.33
C LEU A 167 -3.73 -14.98 -5.04
N ARG A 168 -4.92 -15.60 -5.19
CA ARG A 168 -5.05 -16.84 -5.97
C ARG A 168 -4.65 -16.64 -7.44
N TYR A 169 -5.02 -15.50 -8.02
CA TYR A 169 -4.62 -15.12 -9.37
C TYR A 169 -3.10 -14.90 -9.49
N ALA A 170 -2.46 -14.26 -8.52
CA ALA A 170 -1.01 -14.13 -8.48
C ALA A 170 -0.31 -15.50 -8.40
N ARG A 171 -0.84 -16.40 -7.56
CA ARG A 171 -0.32 -17.76 -7.40
C ARG A 171 -0.42 -18.59 -8.67
N SER A 172 -1.53 -18.49 -9.42
CA SER A 172 -1.68 -19.20 -10.71
C SER A 172 -0.70 -18.72 -11.78
N ARG A 173 -0.20 -17.49 -11.65
CA ARG A 173 0.86 -16.90 -12.47
C ARG A 173 2.28 -17.18 -11.93
N ARG A 174 2.40 -18.01 -10.89
CA ARG A 174 3.66 -18.42 -10.23
C ARG A 174 4.42 -17.26 -9.56
N LEU A 175 3.72 -16.21 -9.14
CA LEU A 175 4.33 -15.14 -8.34
C LEU A 175 4.55 -15.61 -6.91
N PHE A 176 5.66 -15.19 -6.30
CA PHE A 176 5.85 -15.32 -4.88
C PHE A 176 4.97 -14.31 -4.15
N THR A 177 4.11 -14.78 -3.25
CA THR A 177 3.11 -13.95 -2.57
C THR A 177 3.42 -13.80 -1.09
N VAL A 178 3.49 -12.55 -0.62
CA VAL A 178 3.71 -12.21 0.78
C VAL A 178 2.55 -11.38 1.30
N VAL A 179 1.98 -11.78 2.43
CA VAL A 179 0.92 -11.04 3.12
C VAL A 179 1.42 -10.50 4.45
N VAL A 180 1.13 -9.24 4.72
CA VAL A 180 1.28 -8.63 6.05
C VAL A 180 -0.10 -8.30 6.57
N GLY A 181 -0.53 -9.01 7.61
CA GLY A 181 -1.85 -8.93 8.20
C GLY A 181 -2.12 -10.05 9.20
N ASP A 182 -3.16 -9.89 10.00
CA ASP A 182 -3.56 -10.81 11.06
C ASP A 182 -4.62 -11.83 10.58
N THR A 183 -5.27 -11.58 9.45
CA THR A 183 -6.35 -12.42 8.93
C THR A 183 -5.85 -13.79 8.42
N TYR A 184 -6.44 -14.87 8.93
CA TYR A 184 -6.09 -16.24 8.58
C TYR A 184 -6.28 -16.56 7.08
N THR A 185 -7.35 -16.05 6.47
CA THR A 185 -7.73 -16.38 5.08
C THR A 185 -6.67 -15.96 4.08
N LEU A 186 -6.16 -14.73 4.19
CA LEU A 186 -5.09 -14.22 3.34
C LEU A 186 -3.77 -14.93 3.62
N ARG A 187 -3.45 -15.18 4.90
CA ARG A 187 -2.25 -15.91 5.30
C ARG A 187 -2.18 -17.29 4.67
N ASN A 188 -3.29 -18.02 4.67
CA ASN A 188 -3.34 -19.37 4.11
C ASN A 188 -3.23 -19.38 2.57
N ALA A 189 -3.51 -18.26 1.91
CA ALA A 189 -3.42 -18.14 0.46
C ALA A 189 -2.03 -17.67 -0.03
N ALA A 190 -1.18 -17.18 0.87
CA ALA A 190 0.14 -16.63 0.55
C ALA A 190 1.27 -17.64 0.82
N ASP A 191 2.40 -17.45 0.13
CA ASP A 191 3.60 -18.27 0.34
C ASP A 191 4.33 -17.90 1.64
N SER A 192 4.21 -16.64 2.05
CA SER A 192 4.71 -16.17 3.35
C SER A 192 3.79 -15.13 3.95
N SER A 193 3.71 -15.11 5.29
CA SER A 193 2.86 -14.19 6.02
C SER A 193 3.51 -13.61 7.26
N PHE A 194 3.22 -12.36 7.57
CA PHE A 194 3.71 -11.68 8.77
C PHE A 194 2.56 -10.99 9.52
N LEU A 195 2.50 -11.21 10.82
CA LEU A 195 1.52 -10.55 11.70
C LEU A 195 1.94 -9.10 11.98
N TRP A 196 0.97 -8.24 12.32
CA TRP A 196 1.26 -6.85 12.69
C TRP A 196 2.17 -6.78 13.92
N GLU A 197 2.01 -7.68 14.89
CA GLU A 197 2.86 -7.78 16.08
C GLU A 197 4.32 -8.11 15.72
N ASP A 198 4.54 -8.99 14.76
CA ASP A 198 5.88 -9.38 14.29
C ASP A 198 6.57 -8.22 13.56
N VAL A 199 5.81 -7.43 12.81
CA VAL A 199 6.33 -6.23 12.16
C VAL A 199 6.68 -5.16 13.20
N ALA A 200 5.79 -4.91 14.16
CA ALA A 200 6.00 -3.91 15.20
C ALA A 200 7.19 -4.24 16.13
N SER A 201 7.42 -5.52 16.42
CA SER A 201 8.53 -6.01 17.24
C SER A 201 9.85 -6.18 16.47
N GLY A 202 9.84 -6.08 15.14
CA GLY A 202 11.01 -6.30 14.28
C GLY A 202 11.32 -7.78 13.98
N ARG A 203 10.58 -8.73 14.57
CA ARG A 203 10.75 -10.18 14.31
C ARG A 203 10.51 -10.54 12.85
N ALA A 204 9.60 -9.83 12.18
CA ALA A 204 9.30 -10.03 10.77
C ALA A 204 10.54 -9.84 9.88
N GLN A 205 11.45 -8.90 10.23
CA GLN A 205 12.66 -8.64 9.44
C GLN A 205 13.61 -9.84 9.42
N LEU A 206 13.78 -10.52 10.56
CA LEU A 206 14.61 -11.71 10.66
C LEU A 206 14.02 -12.85 9.81
N ARG A 207 12.73 -13.14 10.02
CA ARG A 207 12.02 -14.19 9.28
C ARG A 207 11.96 -13.95 7.77
N ALA A 208 11.85 -12.68 7.35
CA ALA A 208 11.84 -12.32 5.94
C ALA A 208 13.19 -12.61 5.25
N ARG A 209 14.32 -12.46 5.96
CA ARG A 209 15.64 -12.79 5.39
C ARG A 209 15.78 -14.29 5.12
N ASP A 210 15.38 -15.12 6.09
CA ASP A 210 15.42 -16.57 5.94
C ASP A 210 14.44 -17.03 4.84
N GLY A 211 13.26 -16.42 4.77
CA GLY A 211 12.28 -16.69 3.72
C GLY A 211 12.79 -16.36 2.32
N LEU A 212 13.46 -15.20 2.16
CA LEU A 212 14.06 -14.80 0.90
C LEU A 212 15.17 -15.77 0.44
N GLN A 213 16.02 -16.23 1.37
CA GLN A 213 17.06 -17.20 1.04
C GLN A 213 16.48 -18.53 0.53
N ARG A 214 15.41 -19.01 1.18
CA ARG A 214 14.71 -20.22 0.72
C ARG A 214 14.07 -20.02 -0.65
N TRP A 215 13.40 -18.88 -0.87
CA TRP A 215 12.80 -18.59 -2.16
C TRP A 215 13.84 -18.55 -3.28
N LEU A 216 14.97 -17.86 -3.10
CA LEU A 216 16.04 -17.82 -4.09
C LEU A 216 16.62 -19.21 -4.39
N ALA A 217 16.79 -20.05 -3.37
CA ALA A 217 17.28 -21.41 -3.55
C ALA A 217 16.27 -22.30 -4.32
N GLU A 218 14.98 -22.20 -4.00
CA GLU A 218 13.92 -22.90 -4.73
C GLU A 218 13.78 -22.41 -6.18
N ASP A 219 14.00 -21.14 -6.43
CA ASP A 219 13.94 -20.55 -7.76
C ASP A 219 15.10 -21.01 -8.64
N SER A 220 16.33 -21.02 -8.11
CA SER A 220 17.49 -21.62 -8.76
C SER A 220 17.27 -23.09 -9.11
N LEU A 221 16.78 -23.90 -8.16
CA LEU A 221 16.52 -25.32 -8.39
C LEU A 221 15.45 -25.53 -9.48
N ARG A 222 14.43 -24.68 -9.53
CA ARG A 222 13.39 -24.75 -10.56
C ARG A 222 13.94 -24.42 -11.94
N ALA A 223 14.81 -23.41 -12.05
CA ALA A 223 15.46 -23.06 -13.31
C ALA A 223 16.32 -24.23 -13.81
N GLU A 224 17.14 -24.82 -12.94
CA GLU A 224 17.98 -25.99 -13.27
C GLU A 224 17.16 -27.19 -13.74
N LEU A 225 16.05 -27.51 -13.06
CA LEU A 225 15.15 -28.60 -13.47
C LEU A 225 14.47 -28.33 -14.81
N GLN A 226 14.14 -27.07 -15.09
CA GLN A 226 13.52 -26.70 -16.35
C GLN A 226 14.52 -26.77 -17.52
N GLU A 227 15.78 -26.37 -17.30
CA GLU A 227 16.86 -26.55 -18.27
C GLU A 227 17.11 -28.03 -18.54
N GLN A 228 17.24 -28.87 -17.51
CA GLN A 228 17.41 -30.32 -17.67
C GLN A 228 16.26 -30.99 -18.43
N TYR A 229 15.03 -30.53 -18.23
CA TYR A 229 13.87 -31.04 -18.98
C TYR A 229 13.94 -30.64 -20.46
N LEU A 230 14.33 -29.40 -20.76
CA LEU A 230 14.50 -28.93 -22.15
C LEU A 230 15.66 -29.64 -22.85
N GLU A 231 16.80 -29.83 -22.17
CA GLU A 231 17.95 -30.59 -22.69
C GLU A 231 17.57 -32.03 -23.02
N ARG A 232 16.78 -32.70 -22.17
CA ARG A 232 16.26 -34.06 -22.44
C ARG A 232 15.32 -34.09 -23.66
N TYR A 233 14.52 -33.04 -23.87
CA TYR A 233 13.63 -32.94 -25.03
C TYR A 233 14.38 -32.67 -26.33
N ASP A 234 15.51 -31.96 -26.29
CA ASP A 234 16.38 -31.78 -27.46
C ASP A 234 17.21 -33.05 -27.77
N GLU A 235 17.49 -33.90 -26.77
CA GLU A 235 18.12 -35.22 -26.96
C GLU A 235 17.15 -36.30 -27.48
N GLU A 236 15.88 -36.22 -27.11
CA GLU A 236 14.81 -37.06 -27.67
C GLU A 236 14.25 -36.42 -28.96
N GLU A 237 15.06 -36.41 -30.02
CA GLU A 237 14.58 -36.16 -31.38
C GLU A 237 13.46 -37.18 -31.67
N VAL A 238 12.21 -36.73 -31.61
CA VAL A 238 11.03 -37.56 -31.86
C VAL A 238 11.13 -38.06 -33.29
N PHE A 239 11.59 -39.30 -33.44
CA PHE A 239 11.45 -40.09 -34.66
C PHE A 239 9.96 -40.20 -34.96
N PHE A 240 9.42 -39.29 -35.77
CA PHE A 240 8.16 -39.50 -36.46
C PHE A 240 8.43 -40.62 -37.48
N PRO A 241 7.85 -41.83 -37.32
CA PRO A 241 7.93 -42.82 -38.38
C PRO A 241 7.21 -42.22 -39.58
N GLU A 242 7.93 -42.10 -40.69
CA GLU A 242 7.40 -41.78 -42.00
C GLU A 242 6.24 -42.73 -42.29
N TYR A 243 5.00 -42.22 -42.22
CA TYR A 243 3.81 -43.01 -42.53
C TYR A 243 3.83 -43.23 -44.05
N GLU A 244 4.41 -44.35 -44.48
CA GLU A 244 4.32 -44.82 -45.86
C GLU A 244 2.85 -44.88 -46.27
N GLY A 245 2.54 -44.18 -47.35
CA GLY A 245 1.19 -44.10 -47.91
C GLY A 245 0.63 -45.48 -48.24
N GLY A 246 -0.48 -45.82 -47.58
CA GLY A 246 -1.39 -46.87 -48.01
C GLY A 246 -2.63 -46.24 -48.61
N TYR A 247 -2.86 -46.49 -49.89
CA TYR A 247 -4.05 -46.13 -50.65
C TYR A 247 -5.33 -46.53 -49.88
N LEU A 248 -6.25 -45.58 -49.71
CA LEU A 248 -7.66 -45.92 -49.46
C LEU A 248 -8.38 -45.78 -50.79
N ASP A 249 -8.77 -46.94 -51.33
CA ASP A 249 -9.65 -47.08 -52.47
C ASP A 249 -10.95 -46.30 -52.24
N GLU A 250 -11.37 -45.58 -53.28
CA GLU A 250 -12.73 -45.12 -53.47
C GLU A 250 -13.64 -46.37 -53.59
N ASP A 251 -14.77 -46.35 -52.87
CA ASP A 251 -16.05 -47.03 -53.16
C ASP A 251 -16.63 -47.75 -51.93
N GLU A 252 -17.50 -47.05 -51.17
CA GLU A 252 -18.74 -47.65 -50.62
C GLU A 252 -19.73 -46.58 -50.11
N ASP A 253 -20.64 -46.23 -51.02
CA ASP A 253 -22.06 -45.85 -50.89
C ASP A 253 -22.55 -44.83 -49.83
N PRO A 254 -22.97 -43.61 -50.26
CA PRO A 254 -23.66 -42.64 -49.43
C PRO A 254 -25.19 -42.71 -49.62
N ASN A 255 -25.88 -43.64 -48.92
CA ASN A 255 -27.27 -43.49 -48.44
C ASN A 255 -27.85 -44.83 -47.94
N LEU A 256 -28.09 -44.95 -46.63
CA LEU A 256 -29.25 -45.73 -46.18
C LEU A 256 -29.83 -45.20 -44.86
N TYR A 257 -30.84 -44.35 -45.03
CA TYR A 257 -32.10 -44.20 -44.29
C TYR A 257 -32.17 -44.19 -42.74
N TYR A 258 -32.87 -43.14 -42.30
CA TYR A 258 -33.59 -42.93 -41.03
C TYR A 258 -34.42 -44.12 -40.56
N GLU A 259 -34.54 -44.28 -39.24
CA GLU A 259 -35.83 -44.49 -38.58
C GLU A 259 -35.80 -44.03 -37.12
N ASP A 260 -36.81 -43.23 -36.80
CA ASP A 260 -37.17 -42.68 -35.50
C ASP A 260 -37.49 -43.78 -34.47
N ASP A 261 -37.24 -43.50 -33.19
CA ASP A 261 -38.25 -43.86 -32.18
C ASP A 261 -38.19 -42.87 -31.00
N GLU A 262 -39.11 -41.91 -31.05
CA GLU A 262 -39.60 -41.18 -29.90
C GLU A 262 -40.21 -42.17 -28.90
N ASN A 263 -39.79 -42.12 -27.64
CA ASN A 263 -40.68 -42.57 -26.57
C ASN A 263 -40.81 -41.49 -25.50
N LYS A 264 -41.90 -40.73 -25.68
CA LYS A 264 -42.50 -39.81 -24.71
C LYS A 264 -43.06 -40.62 -23.55
N VAL A 265 -42.84 -40.15 -22.32
CA VAL A 265 -43.75 -40.43 -21.21
C VAL A 265 -44.04 -39.10 -20.53
N ASP A 266 -45.26 -38.61 -20.78
CA ASP A 266 -45.89 -37.47 -20.14
C ASP A 266 -46.31 -37.81 -18.70
N TYR A 267 -46.12 -36.88 -17.78
CA TYR A 267 -47.03 -36.65 -16.65
C TYR A 267 -47.14 -35.15 -16.38
N ASP A 268 -48.27 -34.58 -16.79
CA ASP A 268 -48.78 -33.28 -16.37
C ASP A 268 -49.19 -33.29 -14.89
N TYR A 269 -48.87 -32.24 -14.14
CA TYR A 269 -49.89 -31.42 -13.47
C TYR A 269 -49.32 -30.06 -12.98
N GLU A 270 -50.15 -29.04 -13.19
CA GLU A 270 -49.90 -27.60 -13.13
C GLU A 270 -49.78 -26.97 -11.72
N PRO A 271 -49.37 -25.68 -11.64
CA PRO A 271 -49.04 -24.98 -10.41
C PRO A 271 -50.23 -24.23 -9.78
N VAL A 272 -50.16 -24.06 -8.45
CA VAL A 272 -50.76 -22.93 -7.71
C VAL A 272 -49.72 -22.43 -6.71
#